data_AF-A0ABD5DUY1-F1
#
_entry.id   AF-A0ABD5DUY1-F1
#
_cell.length_a   1.000
_cell.length_b   1.000
_cell.length_c   1.000
_cell.angle_alpha   90.00
_cell.angle_beta   90.00
_cell.angle_gamma   90.00
#
_symmetry.space_group_name_H-M   'P 1'
#
loop_
_entity.id
_entity.type
_entity.pdbx_description
1 polymer ?
#
loop_
_entity_poly.entity_id
_entity_poly.type
_entity_poly.pdbx_seq_one_letter_code
_entity_poly.pdbx_strand_id
1 'polypeptide(L)'
;MKRLKTELNALVNRGVDRHLRLAVTGLSRSGKTAFITALVNQLLTIHTGARLPLLSAAREARLLGVKRVPQRDFGIPRFTYDEGLAQLYGQPPMWPTPTRGVSEIRLALRYRSND
;
A
#
# COMPACT_ATOMS: atom_id res chain seq x y z
N MET A 1 -29.14 -22.09 -4.83
CA MET A 1 -29.25 -20.81 -5.59
C MET A 1 -28.49 -19.62 -4.97
N LYS A 2 -28.52 -19.38 -3.64
CA LYS A 2 -27.80 -18.24 -3.02
C LYS A 2 -26.26 -18.29 -3.22
N ARG A 3 -25.64 -19.46 -3.03
CA ARG A 3 -24.18 -19.64 -3.18
C ARG A 3 -23.65 -19.32 -4.59
N LEU A 4 -24.41 -19.67 -5.62
CA LEU A 4 -24.06 -19.40 -7.02
C LEU A 4 -24.10 -17.89 -7.34
N LYS A 5 -25.07 -17.16 -6.78
CA LYS A 5 -25.13 -15.69 -6.87
C LYS A 5 -23.95 -15.03 -6.15
N THR A 6 -23.54 -15.55 -5.00
CA THR A 6 -22.38 -15.02 -4.26
C THR A 6 -21.08 -15.22 -5.03
N GLU A 7 -20.90 -16.39 -5.66
CA GLU A 7 -19.71 -16.65 -6.49
C GLU A 7 -19.68 -15.81 -7.77
N LEU A 8 -20.83 -15.62 -8.42
CA LEU A 8 -20.99 -14.71 -9.58
C LEU A 8 -20.72 -13.25 -9.20
N ASN A 9 -21.28 -12.74 -8.10
CA ASN A 9 -20.99 -11.39 -7.61
C ASN A 9 -19.52 -11.23 -7.23
N ALA A 10 -18.92 -12.24 -6.60
CA ALA A 10 -17.49 -12.23 -6.32
C ALA A 10 -16.66 -12.28 -7.62
N LEU A 11 -17.12 -12.93 -8.69
CA LEU A 11 -16.45 -12.95 -9.98
C LEU A 11 -16.55 -11.58 -10.69
N VAL A 12 -17.72 -10.94 -10.65
CA VAL A 12 -17.95 -9.59 -11.20
C VAL A 12 -17.15 -8.54 -10.43
N ASN A 13 -17.19 -8.58 -9.09
CA ASN A 13 -16.37 -7.71 -8.24
C ASN A 13 -14.86 -7.97 -8.38
N ARG A 14 -14.45 -9.21 -8.73
CA ARG A 14 -13.06 -9.52 -9.13
C ARG A 14 -12.72 -9.01 -10.53
N GLY A 15 -13.71 -8.92 -11.43
CA GLY A 15 -13.56 -8.43 -12.80
C GLY A 15 -13.44 -6.90 -12.89
N VAL A 16 -14.01 -6.16 -11.94
CA VAL A 16 -13.76 -4.72 -11.81
C VAL A 16 -12.48 -4.52 -10.98
N ASP A 17 -11.34 -4.70 -11.62
CA ASP A 17 -10.02 -4.48 -11.02
C ASP A 17 -9.92 -2.99 -10.61
N ARG A 18 -10.24 -2.67 -9.34
CA ARG A 18 -10.29 -1.30 -8.85
C ARG A 18 -8.86 -0.76 -8.74
N HIS A 19 -8.41 -0.04 -9.75
CA HIS A 19 -7.12 0.62 -9.75
C HIS A 19 -7.22 2.05 -9.21
N LEU A 20 -6.44 2.33 -8.17
CA LEU A 20 -6.23 3.68 -7.65
C LEU A 20 -4.76 4.06 -7.83
N ARG A 21 -4.51 5.23 -8.44
CA ARG A 21 -3.18 5.85 -8.49
C ARG A 21 -3.17 7.06 -7.56
N LEU A 22 -2.39 6.99 -6.50
CA LEU A 22 -2.23 8.07 -5.53
C LEU A 22 -0.89 8.76 -5.77
N ALA A 23 -0.93 10.03 -6.16
CA ALA A 23 0.26 10.86 -6.25
C ALA A 23 0.59 11.47 -4.88
N VAL A 24 1.87 11.46 -4.51
CA VAL A 24 2.39 12.11 -3.30
C VAL A 24 3.41 13.16 -3.72
N THR A 25 3.14 14.42 -3.38
CA THR A 25 3.98 15.57 -3.77
C THR A 25 4.19 16.52 -2.58
N GLY A 26 4.98 17.58 -2.79
CA GLY A 26 5.37 18.56 -1.79
C GLY A 26 6.78 19.07 -2.02
N LEU A 27 7.12 20.18 -1.34
CA LEU A 27 8.44 20.80 -1.44
C LEU A 27 9.58 19.85 -1.04
N SER A 28 10.80 20.18 -1.44
CA SER A 28 11.98 19.43 -0.98
C SER A 28 12.00 19.38 0.56
N ARG A 29 12.38 18.22 1.12
CA ARG A 29 12.41 17.95 2.57
C ARG A 29 11.07 18.03 3.31
N SER A 30 9.93 18.08 2.61
CA SER A 30 8.60 18.03 3.23
C SER A 30 8.19 16.65 3.79
N GLY A 31 9.11 15.68 3.88
CA GLY A 31 8.85 14.36 4.45
C GLY A 31 8.22 13.30 3.52
N LYS A 32 8.14 13.53 2.20
CA LYS A 32 7.50 12.59 1.24
C LYS A 32 8.01 11.14 1.33
N THR A 33 9.33 10.94 1.36
CA THR A 33 9.92 9.58 1.45
C THR A 33 9.55 8.92 2.76
N ALA A 34 9.67 9.63 3.88
CA ALA A 34 9.31 9.11 5.19
C ALA A 34 7.81 8.76 5.27
N PHE A 35 6.94 9.62 4.72
CA PHE A 35 5.50 9.38 4.63
C PHE A 35 5.17 8.11 3.84
N ILE A 36 5.69 7.98 2.62
CA ILE A 36 5.42 6.79 1.78
C ILE A 36 5.96 5.53 2.47
N THR A 37 7.17 5.58 3.03
CA THR A 37 7.78 4.45 3.74
C THR A 37 6.91 4.00 4.91
N ALA A 38 6.47 4.94 5.76
CA ALA A 38 5.59 4.64 6.89
C ALA A 38 4.22 4.11 6.44
N LEU A 39 3.60 4.73 5.44
CA LEU A 39 2.30 4.30 4.91
C LEU A 39 2.36 2.87 4.35
N VAL A 40 3.37 2.58 3.53
CA VAL A 40 3.58 1.24 2.97
C VAL A 40 3.83 0.23 4.09
N ASN A 41 4.65 0.58 5.09
CA ASN A 41 4.94 -0.31 6.23
C ASN A 41 3.67 -0.64 7.02
N GLN A 42 2.85 0.35 7.36
CA GLN A 42 1.58 0.15 8.07
C GLN A 42 0.61 -0.74 7.28
N LEU A 43 0.53 -0.57 5.97
CA LEU A 43 -0.34 -1.40 5.12
C LEU A 43 0.17 -2.85 5.04
N LEU A 44 1.49 -3.06 4.91
CA LEU A 44 2.08 -4.39 4.83
C LEU A 44 2.04 -5.15 6.17
N THR A 45 2.01 -4.44 7.29
CA THR A 45 2.01 -5.02 8.65
C THR A 45 0.62 -5.06 9.31
N ILE A 46 -0.44 -4.90 8.51
CA ILE A 46 -1.84 -4.84 8.97
C ILE A 46 -2.25 -6.05 9.83
N HIS A 47 -1.69 -7.23 9.56
CA HIS A 47 -2.02 -8.47 10.28
C HIS A 47 -1.06 -8.80 11.42
N THR A 48 0.07 -8.10 11.51
CA THR A 48 1.14 -8.41 12.47
C THR A 48 1.32 -7.35 13.55
N GLY A 49 0.58 -6.24 13.49
CA GLY A 49 0.60 -5.25 14.56
C GLY A 49 0.12 -3.84 14.22
N ALA A 50 -0.01 -3.48 12.93
CA ALA A 50 -0.49 -2.15 12.58
C ALA A 50 -1.95 -1.96 12.99
N ARG A 51 -2.22 -0.89 13.76
CA ARG A 51 -3.56 -0.50 14.18
C ARG A 51 -4.01 0.71 13.36
N LEU A 52 -4.91 0.50 12.41
CA LEU A 52 -5.50 1.54 11.57
C LEU A 52 -6.99 1.76 11.89
N PRO A 53 -7.34 2.29 13.08
CA PRO A 53 -8.75 2.42 13.51
C PRO A 53 -9.56 3.39 12.64
N LEU A 54 -8.89 4.35 11.99
CA LEU A 54 -9.52 5.31 11.08
C LEU A 54 -9.68 4.76 9.65
N LEU A 55 -9.04 3.64 9.33
CA LEU A 55 -9.26 2.94 8.07
C LEU A 55 -10.39 1.94 8.25
N SER A 56 -11.61 2.32 7.85
CA SER A 56 -12.84 1.51 8.05
C SER A 56 -12.68 0.05 7.62
N ALA A 57 -12.06 -0.20 6.45
CA ALA A 57 -11.81 -1.54 5.96
C ALA A 57 -10.90 -2.37 6.87
N ALA A 58 -9.90 -1.76 7.52
CA ALA A 58 -9.06 -2.44 8.49
C ALA A 58 -9.79 -2.64 9.82
N ARG A 59 -10.45 -1.59 10.34
CA ARG A 59 -11.25 -1.63 11.58
C ARG A 59 -12.32 -2.71 11.55
N GLU A 60 -13.00 -2.86 10.42
CA GLU A 60 -14.08 -3.85 10.22
C GLU A 60 -13.57 -5.24 9.82
N ALA A 61 -12.25 -5.49 9.90
CA ALA A 61 -11.61 -6.74 9.48
C ALA A 61 -12.00 -7.17 8.05
N ARG A 62 -12.18 -6.19 7.16
CA ARG A 62 -12.47 -6.41 5.74
C ARG A 62 -11.21 -6.37 4.88
N LEU A 63 -10.17 -5.68 5.31
CA LEU A 63 -8.86 -5.69 4.65
C LEU A 63 -8.17 -7.03 4.94
N LEU A 64 -8.21 -7.94 3.97
CA LEU A 64 -7.71 -9.32 4.07
C LEU A 64 -6.20 -9.43 3.89
N GLY A 65 -5.55 -8.41 3.32
CA GLY A 65 -4.10 -8.36 3.22
C GLY A 65 -3.61 -7.38 2.17
N VAL A 66 -2.34 -7.02 2.30
CA VAL A 66 -1.64 -6.13 1.37
C VAL A 66 -0.33 -6.77 0.98
N LYS A 67 -0.01 -6.72 -0.31
CA LYS A 67 1.30 -7.15 -0.81
C LYS A 67 1.86 -6.16 -1.82
N ARG A 68 3.18 -6.06 -1.88
CA ARG A 68 3.87 -5.38 -2.98
C ARG A 68 3.70 -6.20 -4.25
N VAL A 69 3.46 -5.52 -5.37
CA VAL A 69 3.38 -6.15 -6.69
C VAL A 69 4.28 -5.39 -7.67
N PRO A 70 4.73 -6.03 -8.76
CA PRO A 70 5.52 -5.34 -9.77
C PRO A 70 4.83 -4.10 -10.32
N GLN A 71 5.63 -3.06 -10.55
CA GLN A 71 5.20 -1.87 -11.28
C GLN A 71 4.73 -2.20 -12.68
N ARG A 72 3.82 -1.38 -13.22
CA ARG A 72 3.34 -1.53 -14.60
C ARG A 72 4.27 -0.84 -15.59
N ASP A 73 4.81 0.31 -15.20
CA ASP A 73 5.68 1.12 -16.05
C ASP A 73 7.14 0.85 -15.70
N PHE A 74 7.91 0.28 -16.64
CA PHE A 74 9.33 0.01 -16.44
C PHE A 74 10.22 1.24 -16.68
N GLY A 75 9.67 2.33 -17.25
CA GLY A 75 10.37 3.60 -17.43
C GLY A 75 10.45 4.45 -16.16
N ILE A 76 9.67 4.12 -15.13
CA ILE A 76 9.67 4.84 -13.85
C ILE A 76 10.51 4.06 -12.82
N PRO A 77 11.44 4.71 -12.11
CA PRO A 77 12.17 4.07 -11.02
C PRO A 77 11.26 3.55 -9.90
N ARG A 78 11.64 2.42 -9.30
CA ARG A 78 10.99 1.89 -8.09
C ARG A 78 11.24 2.81 -6.90
N PHE A 79 10.23 3.00 -6.08
CA PHE A 79 10.40 3.61 -4.76
C PHE A 79 11.19 2.67 -3.85
N THR A 80 12.23 3.20 -3.19
CA THR A 80 13.21 2.45 -2.38
C THR A 80 12.70 2.15 -0.96
N TYR A 81 11.58 1.42 -0.87
CA TYR A 81 10.94 1.08 0.40
C TYR A 81 11.86 0.32 1.36
N ASP A 82 12.54 -0.73 0.88
CA ASP A 82 13.37 -1.59 1.74
C ASP A 82 14.57 -0.83 2.32
N GLU A 83 15.20 0.03 1.52
CA GLU A 83 16.29 0.92 1.97
C GLU A 83 15.78 1.94 3.00
N GLY A 84 14.63 2.58 2.73
CA GLY A 84 14.02 3.51 3.68
C GLY A 84 13.68 2.85 5.01
N LEU A 85 13.15 1.62 4.97
CA LEU A 85 12.86 0.84 6.16
C LEU A 85 14.15 0.47 6.93
N ALA A 86 15.18 0.03 6.22
CA ALA A 86 16.48 -0.30 6.81
C ALA A 86 17.14 0.90 7.48
N GLN A 87 17.02 2.11 6.91
CA GLN A 87 17.52 3.35 7.51
C GLN A 87 16.78 3.67 8.82
N LEU A 88 15.46 3.49 8.86
CA LEU A 88 14.66 3.72 10.06
C LEU A 88 14.98 2.75 11.21
N TYR A 89 15.29 1.49 10.90
CA TYR A 89 15.68 0.46 11.89
C TYR A 89 17.19 0.32 12.08
N GLY A 90 17.99 1.18 11.46
CA GLY A 90 19.46 1.15 11.53
C GLY A 90 20.00 1.52 12.92
N GLN A 91 21.32 1.33 13.09
CA GLN A 91 22.06 1.75 14.27
C GLN A 91 23.25 2.65 13.86
N PRO A 92 23.20 3.98 14.11
CA PRO A 92 22.05 4.73 14.62
C PRO A 92 20.89 4.79 13.60
N PRO A 93 19.63 4.99 14.06
CA PRO A 93 18.50 5.14 13.16
C PRO A 93 18.59 6.47 12.40
N MET A 94 18.17 6.45 11.13
CA MET A 94 18.23 7.62 10.24
C MET A 94 16.95 7.77 9.44
N TRP A 95 16.59 9.00 9.08
CA TRP A 95 15.47 9.26 8.18
C TRP A 95 15.76 8.74 6.76
N PRO A 96 14.75 8.24 6.04
CA PRO A 96 14.90 7.78 4.67
C PRO A 96 15.49 8.85 3.75
N THR A 97 16.41 8.45 2.89
CA THR A 97 17.04 9.34 1.92
C THR A 97 16.00 9.92 0.95
N PRO A 98 15.96 11.25 0.73
CA PRO A 98 15.01 11.85 -0.21
C PRO A 98 15.11 11.24 -1.61
N THR A 99 13.97 10.93 -2.23
CA THR A 99 13.93 10.42 -3.61
C THR A 99 14.42 11.49 -4.58
N ARG A 100 15.14 11.06 -5.63
CA ARG A 100 15.53 11.92 -6.75
C ARG A 100 14.54 11.70 -7.89
N GLY A 101 13.79 12.74 -8.25
CA GLY A 101 12.78 12.66 -9.30
C GLY A 101 11.56 11.83 -8.92
N VAL A 102 10.82 11.38 -9.94
CA VAL A 102 9.61 10.57 -9.81
C VAL A 102 9.98 9.11 -9.57
N SER A 103 9.27 8.46 -8.64
CA SER A 103 9.36 7.03 -8.40
C SER A 103 7.99 6.46 -8.03
N GLU A 104 7.79 5.15 -8.21
CA GLU A 104 6.51 4.52 -7.89
C GLU A 104 6.66 3.21 -7.09
N ILE A 105 5.62 2.89 -6.33
CA ILE A 105 5.42 1.58 -5.71
C ILE A 105 3.97 1.17 -5.92
N ARG A 106 3.75 -0.13 -6.17
CA ARG A 106 2.42 -0.68 -6.38
C ARG A 106 2.09 -1.70 -5.30
N LEU A 107 0.92 -1.55 -4.70
CA LEU A 107 0.37 -2.46 -3.70
C LEU A 107 -0.91 -3.11 -4.24
N ALA A 108 -1.08 -4.39 -3.98
CA ALA A 108 -2.34 -5.09 -4.15
C ALA A 108 -3.01 -5.26 -2.79
N LEU A 109 -4.19 -4.65 -2.63
CA LEU A 109 -4.99 -4.71 -1.42
C LEU A 109 -6.15 -5.68 -1.67
N ARG A 110 -6.14 -6.80 -0.95
CA ARG A 110 -7.27 -7.74 -0.95
C ARG A 110 -8.22 -7.32 0.16
N TYR A 111 -9.47 -7.02 -0.18
CA TYR A 111 -10.48 -6.66 0.81
C TYR A 111 -11.86 -7.22 0.46
N ARG A 112 -12.74 -7.32 1.46
CA ARG A 112 -14.17 -7.64 1.28
C ARG A 112 -14.96 -6.35 1.00
N SER A 113 -15.64 -6.30 -0.15
CA SER A 113 -16.61 -5.23 -0.43
C SER A 113 -17.82 -5.36 0.49
N ASN A 114 -18.56 -4.26 0.67
CA ASN A 114 -19.81 -4.25 1.44
C ASN A 114 -21.02 -4.69 0.60
N ASP A 115 -20.80 -5.07 -0.67
CA ASP A 115 -21.83 -5.53 -1.61
C ASP A 115 -22.10 -7.03 -1.52
#